data_AF-A0A954R767-F1
#
_entry.id   AF-A0A954R767-F1
#
_cell.length_a   1.000
_cell.length_b   1.000
_cell.length_c   1.000
_cell.angle_alpha   90.00
_cell.angle_beta   90.00
_cell.angle_gamma   90.00
#
_symmetry.space_group_name_H-M   'P 1'
#
loop_
_entity.id
_entity.type
_entity.pdbx_description
1 polymer ?
#
loop_
_entity_poly.entity_id
_entity_poly.type
_entity_poly.pdbx_seq_one_letter_code
_entity_poly.pdbx_strand_id
1 'polypeptide(L)'
;ELEMLIEIVSNLKIDDATQRTTIIDNISAIFSQLNTARAALKRRTQELASQEGSAEFASQLKLLGQSVVNYLDVCDSPEKCEEYLTKLLVQIEELEGKFAEFDEFIIQLAEKREEVASAFESRRMQLVEQRNKRAGALAQAADRILKGVKTRVEALESLSDIHGYFASDLMIEKVRDIIGQLGSLGDSVKVDDIQSRLKTIREDAARQLKDRQDLYEG
;
A
#
# COMPACT_ATOMS: atom_id res chain seq x y z
N GLU A 1 33.02 41.26 7.33
CA GLU A 1 32.43 42.62 7.47
C GLU A 1 33.04 43.41 8.63
N LEU A 2 33.09 42.87 9.86
CA LEU A 2 33.71 43.55 11.02
C LEU A 2 35.22 43.75 10.86
N GLU A 3 35.92 42.75 10.30
CA GLU A 3 37.36 42.84 9.98
C GLU A 3 37.65 43.98 8.98
N MET A 4 36.83 44.11 7.95
CA MET A 4 37.01 45.13 6.90
C MET A 4 36.86 46.56 7.44
N LEU A 5 36.01 46.76 8.47
CA LEU A 5 35.83 48.08 9.09
C LEU A 5 36.87 48.34 10.18
N ILE A 6 37.29 47.32 10.95
CA ILE A 6 38.44 47.41 11.85
C ILE A 6 39.69 47.80 11.05
N GLU A 7 39.87 47.22 9.87
CA GLU A 7 40.98 47.52 8.95
C GLU A 7 40.91 48.95 8.39
N ILE A 8 39.71 49.45 8.06
CA ILE A 8 39.52 50.85 7.63
C ILE A 8 39.80 51.82 8.79
N VAL A 9 39.31 51.52 9.99
CA VAL A 9 39.47 52.36 11.19
C VAL A 9 40.91 52.35 11.70
N SER A 10 41.62 51.21 11.63
CA SER A 10 43.04 51.13 11.98
C SER A 10 43.92 51.90 11.01
N ASN A 11 43.48 52.07 9.75
CA ASN A 11 44.18 52.81 8.71
C ASN A 11 43.81 54.30 8.63
N LEU A 12 42.87 54.78 9.46
CA LEU A 12 42.53 56.21 9.51
C LEU A 12 43.69 57.01 10.12
N LYS A 13 44.42 57.78 9.30
CA LYS A 13 45.40 58.77 9.78
C LYS A 13 44.67 59.97 10.37
N ILE A 14 44.65 60.09 11.70
CA ILE A 14 44.09 61.21 12.44
C ILE A 14 45.18 61.71 13.39
N ASP A 15 45.51 63.00 13.32
CA ASP A 15 46.56 63.61 14.14
C ASP A 15 46.11 63.87 15.60
N ASP A 16 44.80 64.03 15.83
CA ASP A 16 44.17 64.22 17.14
C ASP A 16 43.68 62.88 17.72
N ALA A 17 44.36 62.43 18.79
CA ALA A 17 44.05 61.18 19.47
C ALA A 17 42.64 61.17 20.10
N THR A 18 42.12 62.31 20.55
CA THR A 18 40.80 62.43 21.19
C THR A 18 39.68 62.27 20.16
N GLN A 19 39.87 62.83 18.96
CA GLN A 19 38.93 62.63 17.85
C GLN A 19 38.95 61.19 17.34
N ARG A 20 40.12 60.56 17.24
CA ARG A 20 40.24 59.14 16.87
C ARG A 20 39.46 58.25 17.83
N THR A 21 39.62 58.41 19.14
CA THR A 21 38.88 57.64 20.15
C THR A 21 37.37 57.83 20.00
N THR A 22 36.92 59.07 19.84
CA THR A 22 35.49 59.40 19.66
C THR A 22 34.88 58.71 18.43
N ILE A 23 35.61 58.67 17.32
CA ILE A 23 35.17 57.99 16.08
C ILE A 23 35.08 56.48 16.29
N ILE A 24 36.08 55.87 16.94
CA ILE A 24 36.10 54.44 17.24
C ILE A 24 34.92 54.05 18.15
N ASP A 25 34.65 54.84 19.18
CA ASP A 25 33.55 54.58 20.13
C ASP A 25 32.19 54.67 19.44
N ASN A 26 31.98 55.69 18.60
CA ASN A 26 30.75 55.84 17.83
C ASN A 26 30.53 54.68 16.84
N ILE A 27 31.58 54.26 16.13
CA ILE A 27 31.53 53.11 15.23
C ILE A 27 31.19 51.84 16.00
N SER A 28 31.82 51.63 17.15
CA SER A 28 31.58 50.46 18.01
C SER A 28 30.14 50.43 18.53
N ALA A 29 29.59 51.58 18.91
CA ALA A 29 28.20 51.71 19.34
C ALA A 29 27.21 51.37 18.21
N ILE A 30 27.44 51.88 16.99
CA ILE A 30 26.63 51.57 15.81
C ILE A 30 26.69 50.06 15.50
N PHE A 31 27.87 49.43 15.60
CA PHE A 31 28.03 48.00 15.36
C PHE A 31 27.30 47.15 16.40
N SER A 32 27.34 47.54 17.67
CA SER A 32 26.58 46.88 18.73
C SER A 32 25.08 46.93 18.45
N GLN A 33 24.56 48.09 18.00
CA GLN A 33 23.16 48.22 17.58
C GLN A 33 22.83 47.35 16.37
N LEU A 34 23.69 47.33 15.34
CA LEU A 34 23.51 46.50 14.15
C LEU A 34 23.49 45.01 14.49
N ASN A 35 24.42 44.53 15.32
CA ASN A 35 24.47 43.14 15.75
C ASN A 35 23.25 42.77 16.57
N THR A 36 22.78 43.66 17.45
CA THR A 36 21.55 43.48 18.22
C THR A 36 20.33 43.38 17.31
N ALA A 37 20.22 44.26 16.31
CA ALA A 37 19.14 44.24 15.32
C ALA A 37 19.18 42.97 14.45
N ARG A 38 20.36 42.57 13.97
CA ARG A 38 20.56 41.30 13.24
C ARG A 38 20.15 40.09 14.06
N ALA A 39 20.52 40.04 15.34
CA ALA A 39 20.15 38.96 16.25
C ALA A 39 18.63 38.92 16.51
N ALA A 40 18.00 40.09 16.69
CA ALA A 40 16.55 40.20 16.85
C ALA A 40 15.80 39.75 15.58
N LEU A 41 16.26 40.17 14.40
CA LEU A 41 15.69 39.75 13.12
C LEU A 41 15.82 38.24 12.94
N LYS A 42 17.01 37.67 13.19
CA LYS A 42 17.24 36.22 13.10
C LYS A 42 16.28 35.43 13.99
N ARG A 43 16.10 35.85 15.25
CA ARG A 43 15.13 35.24 16.17
C ARG A 43 13.71 35.34 15.63
N ARG A 44 13.31 36.53 15.16
CA ARG A 44 11.95 36.74 14.65
C ARG A 44 11.66 35.94 13.38
N THR A 45 12.63 35.83 12.49
CA THR A 45 12.52 34.97 11.29
C THR A 45 12.36 33.51 11.68
N GLN A 46 13.11 33.01 12.66
CA GLN A 46 12.98 31.63 13.16
C GLN A 46 11.61 31.37 13.82
N GLU A 47 11.12 32.32 14.63
CA GLU A 47 9.79 32.23 15.24
C GLU A 47 8.68 32.14 14.18
N LEU A 48 8.73 33.02 13.17
CA LEU A 48 7.74 33.03 12.08
C LEU A 48 7.79 31.75 11.25
N ALA A 49 8.99 31.30 10.87
CA ALA A 49 9.19 30.06 10.12
C ALA A 49 8.66 28.84 10.89
N SER A 50 8.84 28.80 12.21
CA SER A 50 8.30 27.73 13.07
C SER A 50 6.77 27.76 13.11
N GLN A 51 6.16 28.95 13.24
CA GLN A 51 4.70 29.09 13.32
C GLN A 51 4.02 28.78 11.98
N GLU A 52 4.56 29.28 10.88
CA GLU A 52 4.06 29.01 9.52
C GLU A 52 4.26 27.53 9.16
N GLY A 53 5.45 26.97 9.45
CA GLY A 53 5.76 25.57 9.23
C GLY A 53 4.83 24.63 10.01
N SER A 54 4.47 24.97 11.26
CA SER A 54 3.53 24.20 12.07
C SER A 54 2.13 24.16 11.46
N ALA A 55 1.62 25.29 10.97
CA ALA A 55 0.29 25.36 10.36
C ALA A 55 0.23 24.60 9.02
N GLU A 56 1.30 24.72 8.22
CA GLU A 56 1.42 23.98 6.97
C GLU A 56 1.52 22.47 7.23
N PHE A 57 2.38 22.05 8.16
CA PHE A 57 2.55 20.65 8.55
C PHE A 57 1.23 20.03 9.01
N ALA A 58 0.50 20.70 9.91
CA ALA A 58 -0.80 20.23 10.37
C ALA A 58 -1.81 20.06 9.22
N SER A 59 -1.79 20.96 8.23
CA SER A 59 -2.66 20.87 7.05
C SER A 59 -2.29 19.69 6.16
N GLN A 60 -0.98 19.47 5.92
CA GLN A 60 -0.48 18.34 5.13
C GLN A 60 -0.77 17.00 5.81
N LEU A 61 -0.54 16.90 7.12
CA LEU A 61 -0.81 15.69 7.90
C LEU A 61 -2.31 15.34 7.87
N LYS A 62 -3.18 16.35 7.91
CA LYS A 62 -4.63 16.16 7.76
C LYS A 62 -5.01 15.62 6.38
N LEU A 63 -4.43 16.18 5.30
CA LEU A 63 -4.66 15.70 3.94
C LEU A 63 -4.16 14.26 3.74
N LEU A 64 -2.99 13.94 4.30
CA LEU A 64 -2.46 12.58 4.32
C LEU A 64 -3.44 11.64 5.03
N GLY A 65 -3.92 11.99 6.22
CA GLY A 65 -4.91 11.20 6.94
C GLY A 65 -6.19 10.94 6.16
N GLN A 66 -6.72 11.95 5.45
CA GLN A 66 -7.86 11.77 4.55
C GLN A 66 -7.56 10.84 3.38
N SER A 67 -6.35 10.94 2.82
CA SER A 67 -5.92 10.09 1.70
C SER A 67 -5.80 8.63 2.13
N VAL A 68 -5.29 8.38 3.34
CA VAL A 68 -5.24 7.03 3.95
C VAL A 68 -6.63 6.40 4.03
N VAL A 69 -7.61 7.14 4.57
CA VAL A 69 -9.00 6.65 4.67
C VAL A 69 -9.57 6.34 3.28
N ASN A 70 -9.47 7.28 2.34
CA ASN A 70 -9.99 7.11 0.99
C ASN A 70 -9.39 5.89 0.28
N TYR A 71 -8.08 5.70 0.38
CA TYR A 71 -7.40 4.56 -0.25
C TYR A 71 -7.79 3.24 0.40
N LEU A 72 -7.89 3.17 1.73
CA LEU A 72 -8.36 1.98 2.43
C LEU A 72 -9.80 1.59 2.03
N ASP A 73 -10.67 2.57 1.81
CA ASP A 73 -12.06 2.33 1.40
C ASP A 73 -12.18 1.73 -0.01
N VAL A 74 -11.28 2.12 -0.93
CA VAL A 74 -11.28 1.62 -2.32
C VAL A 74 -10.36 0.41 -2.53
N CYS A 75 -9.66 -0.06 -1.48
CA CYS A 75 -8.89 -1.29 -1.50
C CYS A 75 -9.82 -2.52 -1.58
N ASP A 76 -9.93 -3.09 -2.77
CA ASP A 76 -10.70 -4.30 -3.08
C ASP A 76 -9.83 -5.53 -3.38
N SER A 77 -8.50 -5.37 -3.47
CA SER A 77 -7.55 -6.45 -3.68
C SER A 77 -6.29 -6.26 -2.82
N PRO A 78 -5.59 -7.36 -2.46
CA PRO A 78 -4.30 -7.29 -1.77
C PRO A 78 -3.26 -6.45 -2.53
N GLU A 79 -3.25 -6.57 -3.86
CA GLU A 79 -2.31 -5.88 -4.75
C GLU A 79 -2.57 -4.37 -4.76
N LYS A 80 -3.84 -3.94 -4.72
CA LYS A 80 -4.18 -2.51 -4.56
C LYS A 80 -3.77 -1.97 -3.20
N CYS A 81 -3.83 -2.78 -2.14
CA CYS A 81 -3.34 -2.36 -0.82
C CYS A 81 -1.85 -2.02 -0.88
N GLU A 82 -1.06 -2.87 -1.53
CA GLU A 82 0.38 -2.64 -1.73
C GLU A 82 0.64 -1.38 -2.56
N GLU A 83 -0.07 -1.22 -3.69
CA GLU A 83 0.08 -0.05 -4.56
C GLU A 83 -0.20 1.27 -3.81
N TYR A 84 -1.30 1.36 -3.08
CA TYR A 84 -1.66 2.57 -2.35
C TYR A 84 -0.77 2.82 -1.14
N LEU A 85 -0.34 1.75 -0.44
CA LEU A 85 0.65 1.87 0.62
C LEU A 85 1.93 2.49 0.08
N THR A 86 2.48 1.98 -1.03
CA THR A 86 3.68 2.56 -1.65
C THR A 86 3.50 4.04 -1.98
N LYS A 87 2.36 4.43 -2.58
CA LYS A 87 2.07 5.84 -2.89
C LYS A 87 2.07 6.73 -1.65
N LEU A 88 1.43 6.28 -0.55
CA LEU A 88 1.39 7.04 0.69
C LEU A 88 2.75 7.12 1.38
N LEU A 89 3.56 6.05 1.32
CA LEU A 89 4.90 6.06 1.88
C LEU A 89 5.82 7.06 1.18
N VAL A 90 5.71 7.19 -0.15
CA VAL A 90 6.42 8.22 -0.91
C VAL A 90 5.96 9.62 -0.48
N GLN A 91 4.66 9.85 -0.32
CA GLN A 91 4.15 11.14 0.18
C GLN A 91 4.69 11.48 1.58
N ILE A 92 4.81 10.49 2.47
CA ILE A 92 5.40 10.69 3.79
C ILE A 92 6.88 11.05 3.68
N GLU A 93 7.64 10.36 2.82
CA GLU A 93 9.06 10.67 2.59
C GLU A 93 9.26 12.08 2.02
N GLU A 94 8.41 12.52 1.09
CA GLU A 94 8.40 13.89 0.58
C GLU A 94 8.16 14.92 1.70
N LEU A 95 7.24 14.63 2.63
CA LEU A 95 6.98 15.48 3.80
C LEU A 95 8.18 15.49 4.76
N GLU A 96 8.83 14.35 5.00
CA GLU A 96 10.03 14.28 5.83
C GLU A 96 11.16 15.14 5.25
N GLY A 97 11.37 15.08 3.93
CA GLY A 97 12.35 15.92 3.24
C GLY A 97 12.01 17.41 3.30
N LYS A 98 10.73 17.76 3.18
CA LYS A 98 10.26 19.16 3.26
C LYS A 98 10.41 19.76 4.65
N PHE A 99 10.19 18.96 5.70
CA PHE A 99 10.17 19.41 7.09
C PHE A 99 11.41 18.96 7.89
N ALA A 100 12.51 18.63 7.20
CA ALA A 100 13.75 18.08 7.79
C ALA A 100 14.41 18.94 8.88
N GLU A 101 14.10 20.24 8.95
CA GLU A 101 14.64 21.16 9.95
C GLU A 101 13.89 21.11 11.30
N PHE A 102 12.80 20.33 11.40
CA PHE A 102 11.92 20.27 12.57
C PHE A 102 11.83 18.83 13.12
N ASP A 103 12.66 18.51 14.12
CA ASP A 103 12.74 17.17 14.73
C ASP A 103 11.38 16.63 15.21
N GLU A 104 10.51 17.50 15.75
CA GLU A 104 9.17 17.12 16.21
C GLU A 104 8.29 16.60 15.06
N PHE A 105 8.38 17.20 13.87
CA PHE A 105 7.60 16.79 12.71
C PHE A 105 8.10 15.46 12.15
N ILE A 106 9.41 15.21 12.22
CA ILE A 106 9.99 13.93 11.82
C ILE A 106 9.49 12.80 12.71
N ILE A 107 9.40 13.01 14.03
CA ILE A 107 8.83 12.01 14.95
C ILE A 107 7.37 11.70 14.59
N GLN A 108 6.55 12.73 14.37
CA GLN A 108 5.14 12.54 13.99
C GLN A 108 4.97 11.83 12.63
N LEU A 109 5.83 12.13 11.66
CA LEU A 109 5.81 11.45 10.36
C LEU A 109 6.24 9.98 10.46
N ALA A 110 7.20 9.68 11.33
CA ALA A 110 7.61 8.30 11.60
C ALA A 110 6.48 7.49 12.25
N GLU A 111 5.79 8.05 13.24
CA GLU A 111 4.59 7.45 13.84
C GLU A 111 3.50 7.23 12.78
N LYS A 112 3.27 8.24 11.93
CA LYS A 112 2.25 8.15 10.88
C LYS A 112 2.61 7.09 9.83
N ARG A 113 3.89 6.93 9.49
CA ARG A 113 4.38 5.87 8.61
C ARG A 113 4.03 4.49 9.14
N GLU A 114 4.28 4.25 10.42
CA GLU A 114 3.96 2.97 11.07
C GLU A 114 2.45 2.72 11.11
N GLU A 115 1.67 3.73 11.47
CA GLU A 115 0.20 3.66 11.50
C GLU A 115 -0.37 3.29 10.12
N VAL A 116 0.11 3.95 9.06
CA VAL A 116 -0.31 3.68 7.68
C VAL A 116 0.08 2.28 7.25
N ALA A 117 1.33 1.86 7.48
CA ALA A 117 1.79 0.51 7.14
C ALA A 117 0.95 -0.56 7.83
N SER A 118 0.68 -0.41 9.13
CA SER A 118 -0.15 -1.33 9.91
C SER A 118 -1.59 -1.40 9.41
N ALA A 119 -2.21 -0.25 9.10
CA ALA A 119 -3.58 -0.20 8.60
C ALA A 119 -3.74 -0.91 7.24
N PHE A 120 -2.81 -0.67 6.31
CA PHE A 120 -2.83 -1.34 5.00
C PHE A 120 -2.55 -2.84 5.12
N GLU A 121 -1.62 -3.25 5.99
CA GLU A 121 -1.35 -4.67 6.22
C GLU A 121 -2.56 -5.40 6.81
N SER A 122 -3.25 -4.77 7.77
CA SER A 122 -4.50 -5.29 8.32
C SER A 122 -5.58 -5.46 7.24
N ARG A 123 -5.77 -4.44 6.39
CA ARG A 123 -6.73 -4.51 5.27
C ARG A 123 -6.36 -5.60 4.27
N ARG A 124 -5.08 -5.73 3.92
CA ARG A 124 -4.56 -6.76 3.02
C ARG A 124 -4.86 -8.16 3.56
N MET A 125 -4.57 -8.40 4.85
CA MET A 125 -4.87 -9.67 5.51
C MET A 125 -6.37 -10.00 5.48
N GLN A 126 -7.24 -9.02 5.76
CA GLN A 126 -8.70 -9.21 5.68
C GLN A 126 -9.14 -9.63 4.27
N LEU A 127 -8.61 -9.00 3.21
CA LEU A 127 -8.96 -9.34 1.83
C LEU A 127 -8.47 -10.74 1.44
N VAL A 128 -7.26 -11.12 1.87
CA VAL A 128 -6.72 -12.47 1.68
C VAL A 128 -7.59 -13.51 2.38
N GLU A 129 -8.00 -13.26 3.62
CA GLU A 129 -8.88 -14.15 4.37
C GLU A 129 -10.24 -14.31 3.68
N GLN A 130 -10.86 -13.21 3.26
CA GLN A 130 -12.13 -13.22 2.52
C GLN A 130 -12.01 -14.03 1.22
N ARG A 131 -10.93 -13.83 0.46
CA ARG A 131 -10.63 -14.57 -0.77
C ARG A 131 -10.51 -16.07 -0.49
N ASN A 132 -9.74 -16.45 0.52
CA ASN A 132 -9.53 -17.84 0.92
C ASN A 132 -10.83 -18.50 1.39
N LYS A 133 -11.63 -17.79 2.19
CA LYS A 133 -12.94 -18.28 2.67
C LYS A 133 -13.90 -18.54 1.51
N ARG A 134 -13.96 -17.63 0.54
CA ARG A 134 -14.78 -17.78 -0.67
C ARG A 134 -14.31 -18.96 -1.52
N ALA A 135 -13.00 -19.07 -1.76
CA ALA A 135 -12.42 -20.19 -2.50
C ALA A 135 -12.70 -21.54 -1.81
N GLY A 136 -12.60 -21.60 -0.48
CA GLY A 136 -12.95 -22.78 0.30
C GLY A 136 -14.43 -23.18 0.17
N ALA A 137 -15.35 -22.22 0.23
CA ALA A 137 -16.78 -22.48 0.05
C ALA A 137 -17.11 -22.99 -1.35
N LEU A 138 -16.46 -22.43 -2.38
CA LEU A 138 -16.57 -22.88 -3.77
C LEU A 138 -16.08 -24.32 -3.95
N ALA A 139 -14.90 -24.65 -3.40
CA ALA A 139 -14.36 -26.01 -3.49
C ALA A 139 -15.25 -27.04 -2.78
N GLN A 140 -15.78 -26.72 -1.60
CA GLN A 140 -16.74 -27.59 -0.92
C GLN A 140 -18.04 -27.79 -1.71
N ALA A 141 -18.49 -26.76 -2.44
CA ALA A 141 -19.64 -26.88 -3.33
C ALA A 141 -19.31 -27.81 -4.52
N ALA A 142 -18.14 -27.64 -5.14
CA ALA A 142 -17.67 -28.52 -6.21
C ALA A 142 -17.56 -29.97 -5.74
N ASP A 143 -17.06 -30.23 -4.53
CA ASP A 143 -16.98 -31.58 -3.96
C ASP A 143 -18.35 -32.28 -3.91
N ARG A 144 -19.38 -31.57 -3.44
CA ARG A 144 -20.74 -32.13 -3.38
C ARG A 144 -21.29 -32.40 -4.77
N ILE A 145 -21.07 -31.48 -5.71
CA ILE A 145 -21.55 -31.64 -7.08
C ILE A 145 -20.82 -32.80 -7.77
N LEU A 146 -19.49 -32.91 -7.63
CA LEU A 146 -18.70 -34.00 -8.20
C LEU A 146 -19.12 -35.38 -7.65
N LYS A 147 -19.48 -35.47 -6.36
CA LYS A 147 -20.06 -36.71 -5.80
C LYS A 147 -21.37 -37.07 -6.49
N GLY A 148 -22.28 -36.10 -6.68
CA GLY A 148 -23.53 -36.32 -7.40
C GLY A 148 -23.33 -36.66 -8.88
N VAL A 149 -22.39 -36.00 -9.54
CA VAL A 149 -21.96 -36.29 -10.92
C VAL A 149 -21.47 -37.73 -11.03
N LYS A 150 -20.60 -38.18 -10.12
CA LYS A 150 -20.13 -39.56 -10.10
C LYS A 150 -21.28 -40.57 -10.02
N THR A 151 -22.16 -40.42 -9.03
CA THR A 151 -23.34 -41.30 -8.86
C THR A 151 -24.26 -41.29 -10.07
N ARG A 152 -24.47 -40.12 -10.69
CA ARG A 152 -25.34 -39.98 -11.86
C ARG A 152 -24.77 -40.69 -13.08
N VAL A 153 -23.47 -40.56 -13.32
CA VAL A 153 -22.80 -41.12 -14.50
C VAL A 153 -22.67 -42.64 -14.41
N GLU A 154 -22.48 -43.21 -13.22
CA GLU A 154 -22.47 -44.67 -12.98
C GLU A 154 -23.80 -45.36 -13.40
N ALA A 155 -24.91 -44.63 -13.34
CA ALA A 155 -26.23 -45.10 -13.75
C ALA A 155 -26.50 -45.01 -15.27
N LEU A 156 -25.59 -44.43 -16.06
CA LEU A 156 -25.75 -44.32 -17.51
C LEU A 156 -25.33 -45.62 -18.22
N GLU A 157 -26.04 -45.93 -19.31
CA GLU A 157 -25.94 -47.22 -20.02
C GLU A 157 -25.26 -47.12 -21.38
N SER A 158 -25.00 -45.90 -21.88
CA SER A 158 -24.33 -45.70 -23.16
C SER A 158 -23.25 -44.61 -23.10
N LEU A 159 -22.24 -44.75 -23.95
CA LEU A 159 -21.19 -43.75 -24.10
C LEU A 159 -21.75 -42.41 -24.62
N SER A 160 -22.81 -42.47 -25.43
CA SER A 160 -23.51 -41.29 -25.93
C SER A 160 -24.16 -40.50 -24.78
N ASP A 161 -24.82 -41.19 -23.85
CA ASP A 161 -25.44 -40.56 -22.68
C ASP A 161 -24.40 -39.93 -21.76
N ILE A 162 -23.28 -40.62 -21.52
CA ILE A 162 -22.15 -40.08 -20.75
C ILE A 162 -21.64 -38.80 -21.41
N HIS A 163 -21.38 -38.82 -22.72
CA HIS A 163 -20.91 -37.65 -23.44
C HIS A 163 -21.93 -36.50 -23.44
N GLY A 164 -23.21 -36.79 -23.62
CA GLY A 164 -24.29 -35.80 -23.57
C GLY A 164 -24.42 -35.14 -22.20
N TYR A 165 -24.33 -35.94 -21.13
CA TYR A 165 -24.33 -35.45 -19.76
C TYR A 165 -23.15 -34.51 -19.49
N PHE A 166 -21.93 -34.93 -19.83
CA PHE A 166 -20.75 -34.05 -19.68
C PHE A 166 -20.77 -32.84 -20.61
N ALA A 167 -21.46 -32.88 -21.74
CA ALA A 167 -21.55 -31.74 -22.65
C ALA A 167 -22.44 -30.63 -22.06
N SER A 168 -23.62 -31.00 -21.53
CA SER A 168 -24.74 -30.06 -21.37
C SER A 168 -25.49 -30.13 -20.04
N ASP A 169 -25.14 -31.03 -19.12
CA ASP A 169 -25.86 -31.12 -17.85
C ASP A 169 -25.57 -29.94 -16.91
N LEU A 170 -26.60 -29.47 -16.22
CA LEU A 170 -26.54 -28.34 -15.29
C LEU A 170 -25.52 -28.55 -14.14
N MET A 171 -25.33 -29.78 -13.66
CA MET A 171 -24.34 -30.07 -12.62
C MET A 171 -22.92 -29.88 -13.16
N ILE A 172 -22.68 -30.23 -14.42
CA ILE A 172 -21.38 -30.07 -15.07
C ILE A 172 -21.09 -28.59 -15.35
N GLU A 173 -22.09 -27.85 -15.83
CA GLU A 173 -22.00 -26.39 -15.99
C GLU A 173 -21.64 -25.72 -14.66
N LYS A 174 -22.33 -26.06 -13.57
CA LYS A 174 -22.02 -25.52 -12.23
C LYS A 174 -20.59 -25.81 -11.78
N VAL A 175 -20.04 -26.99 -12.09
CA VAL A 175 -18.63 -27.30 -11.78
C VAL A 175 -17.69 -26.40 -12.61
N ARG A 176 -17.98 -26.20 -13.90
CA ARG A 176 -17.21 -25.28 -14.77
C ARG A 176 -17.28 -23.84 -14.28
N ASP A 177 -18.44 -23.38 -13.84
CA ASP A 177 -18.62 -22.06 -13.25
C ASP A 177 -17.82 -21.89 -11.97
N ILE A 178 -17.80 -22.90 -11.10
CA ILE A 178 -16.98 -22.89 -9.88
C ILE A 178 -15.49 -22.81 -10.23
N ILE A 179 -15.03 -23.58 -11.22
CA ILE A 179 -13.66 -23.51 -11.72
C ILE A 179 -13.34 -22.08 -12.22
N GLY A 180 -14.24 -21.48 -13.02
CA GLY A 180 -14.07 -20.11 -13.49
C GLY A 180 -13.99 -19.09 -12.35
N GLN A 181 -14.84 -19.23 -11.34
CA GLN A 181 -14.81 -18.38 -10.15
C GLN A 181 -13.52 -18.54 -9.34
N LEU A 182 -13.04 -19.76 -9.12
CA LEU A 182 -11.76 -20.01 -8.45
C LEU A 182 -10.58 -19.43 -9.24
N GLY A 183 -10.61 -19.53 -10.57
CA GLY A 183 -9.64 -18.88 -11.45
C GLY A 183 -9.65 -17.36 -11.30
N SER A 184 -10.83 -16.73 -11.23
CA SER A 184 -10.94 -15.29 -10.98
C SER A 184 -10.42 -14.84 -9.61
N LEU A 185 -10.41 -15.74 -8.62
CA LEU A 185 -9.83 -15.51 -7.30
C LEU A 185 -8.32 -15.81 -7.25
N GLY A 186 -7.72 -16.29 -8.35
CA GLY A 186 -6.30 -16.64 -8.43
C GLY A 186 -5.93 -17.96 -7.74
N ASP A 187 -6.91 -18.83 -7.41
CA ASP A 187 -6.66 -20.10 -6.71
C ASP A 187 -6.44 -21.25 -7.71
N SER A 188 -5.30 -21.21 -8.40
CA SER A 188 -4.94 -22.19 -9.45
C SER A 188 -4.90 -23.62 -8.93
N VAL A 189 -4.46 -23.83 -7.69
CA VAL A 189 -4.37 -25.16 -7.08
C VAL A 189 -5.75 -25.83 -7.00
N LYS A 190 -6.78 -25.10 -6.56
CA LYS A 190 -8.15 -25.64 -6.48
C LYS A 190 -8.78 -25.79 -7.86
N VAL A 191 -8.46 -24.89 -8.80
CA VAL A 191 -8.86 -25.03 -10.21
C VAL A 191 -8.37 -26.36 -10.76
N ASP A 192 -7.07 -26.64 -10.63
CA ASP A 192 -6.44 -27.84 -11.18
C ASP A 192 -6.97 -29.12 -10.53
N ASP A 193 -7.18 -29.12 -9.20
CA ASP A 193 -7.77 -30.26 -8.49
C ASP A 193 -9.17 -30.62 -9.02
N ILE A 194 -10.06 -29.63 -9.09
CA ILE A 194 -11.46 -29.85 -9.50
C ILE A 194 -11.53 -30.26 -10.96
N GLN A 195 -10.72 -29.63 -11.83
CA GLN A 195 -10.63 -30.01 -13.24
C GLN A 195 -10.13 -31.44 -13.42
N SER A 196 -9.06 -31.81 -12.71
CA SER A 196 -8.50 -33.15 -12.73
C SER A 196 -9.54 -34.19 -12.30
N ARG A 197 -10.24 -33.95 -11.18
CA ARG A 197 -11.28 -34.86 -10.67
C ARG A 197 -12.46 -34.98 -11.62
N LEU A 198 -12.91 -33.89 -12.23
CA LEU A 198 -13.98 -33.93 -13.23
C LEU A 198 -13.58 -34.79 -14.44
N LYS A 199 -12.34 -34.65 -14.91
CA LYS A 199 -11.78 -35.46 -16.01
C LYS A 199 -11.70 -36.94 -15.61
N THR A 200 -11.18 -37.24 -14.43
CA THR A 200 -11.09 -38.62 -13.91
C THR A 200 -12.45 -39.28 -13.83
N ILE A 201 -13.49 -38.59 -13.31
CA ILE A 201 -14.85 -39.17 -13.25
C ILE A 201 -15.36 -39.51 -14.65
N ARG A 202 -15.09 -38.68 -15.66
CA ARG A 202 -15.48 -38.96 -17.05
C ARG A 202 -14.78 -40.20 -17.61
N GLU A 203 -13.46 -40.29 -17.42
CA GLU A 203 -12.65 -41.40 -17.95
C GLU A 203 -12.98 -42.72 -17.26
N ASP A 204 -13.15 -42.72 -15.94
CA ASP A 204 -13.51 -43.91 -15.17
C ASP A 204 -14.92 -44.40 -15.52
N ALA A 205 -15.88 -43.50 -15.73
CA ALA A 205 -17.22 -43.87 -16.16
C ALA A 205 -17.24 -44.57 -17.53
N ALA A 206 -16.49 -44.06 -18.49
CA ALA A 206 -16.39 -44.68 -19.82
C ALA A 206 -15.73 -46.07 -19.74
N ARG A 207 -14.70 -46.22 -18.89
CA ARG A 207 -14.04 -47.51 -18.63
C ARG A 207 -14.98 -48.52 -17.98
N GLN A 208 -15.64 -48.13 -16.89
CA GLN A 208 -16.59 -48.99 -16.18
C GLN A 208 -17.79 -49.40 -17.03
N LEU A 209 -18.27 -48.52 -17.91
CA LEU A 209 -19.31 -48.88 -18.86
C LEU A 209 -18.83 -49.99 -19.81
N LYS A 210 -17.63 -49.85 -20.36
CA LYS A 210 -17.02 -50.86 -21.23
C LYS A 210 -16.86 -52.19 -20.51
N ASP A 211 -16.28 -52.17 -19.30
CA ASP A 211 -16.08 -53.37 -18.49
C ASP A 211 -17.42 -54.09 -18.19
N ARG A 212 -18.50 -53.34 -17.95
CA ARG A 212 -19.85 -53.93 -17.78
C ARG A 212 -20.35 -54.57 -19.08
N GLN A 213 -20.22 -53.90 -20.22
CA GLN A 213 -20.69 -54.41 -21.51
C GLN A 213 -19.95 -55.70 -21.90
N ASP A 214 -18.63 -55.72 -21.74
CA ASP A 214 -17.79 -56.90 -22.04
C ASP A 214 -18.19 -58.13 -21.19
N LEU A 215 -18.70 -57.92 -19.96
CA LEU A 215 -19.19 -59.00 -19.07
C LEU A 215 -20.58 -59.54 -19.43
N TYR A 216 -21.41 -58.76 -20.14
CA TYR A 216 -22.73 -59.22 -20.60
C TYR A 216 -22.67 -59.90 -21.98
N GLU A 217 -21.63 -59.64 -22.76
CA GLU A 217 -21.41 -60.23 -24.08
C GLU A 217 -20.59 -61.54 -24.06
N GLY A 218 -19.94 -61.87 -22.94
CA GLY A 218 -19.16 -63.11 -22.73
C GLY A 218 -19.92 -64.19 -21.95
#